data_AF-A0A3R8RYC4-F1
#
_entry.id   AF-A0A3R8RYC4-F1
#
_cell.length_a   1.000
_cell.length_b   1.000
_cell.length_c   1.000
_cell.angle_alpha   90.00
_cell.angle_beta   90.00
_cell.angle_gamma   90.00
#
_symmetry.space_group_name_H-M   'P 1'
#
loop_
_entity.id
_entity.type
_entity.pdbx_description
1 polymer ?
#
loop_
_entity_poly.entity_id
_entity_poly.type
_entity_poly.pdbx_seq_one_letter_code
_entity_poly.pdbx_strand_id
1 'polypeptide(L)'
;AQAALNPALLLKVPAAAWESSARTDFSVWPARGDLTGDSALLRRALAVWARPGESVQVSATPGTPSGGPAGPPQLLYAGAVDNARVVLLYDGLRIVRYAEPRDGTEGAALDFARVDGADRAASSAVVLGRADGNIRYLTAPWVTGAAERDLLKPGSGAMDLTLTGGATSPMAGPAQSGACTSWNVLQLTDASGTRLLTDLGELVPARLTTGRPGSVKDASGAGALRAWAPYACSLGAMRSSGVRGVNAWTYASQPLPDTNGTADWVCTRAETWQGGGERVLAQFHTPGSTYGAVAAKAENVPACGAKDPQVLAGVLWKSQAGSWYLLAAGSRGTSSISATGGVTGSAQGNLLAVRTRQGAQAELKGTLADGRTVGGLR
;
A
#
# COMPACT_ATOMS: atom_id res chain seq x y z
N ALA A 1 8.82 29.34 18.00
CA ALA A 1 9.64 28.11 18.20
C ALA A 1 9.49 27.54 19.62
N GLN A 2 9.77 28.29 20.69
CA GLN A 2 9.82 27.75 22.07
C GLN A 2 8.49 27.13 22.56
N ALA A 3 7.34 27.68 22.16
CA ALA A 3 6.03 27.10 22.49
C ALA A 3 5.80 25.72 21.86
N ALA A 4 6.32 25.46 20.65
CA ALA A 4 6.18 24.17 19.98
C ALA A 4 7.00 23.05 20.65
N LEU A 5 7.95 23.40 21.52
CA LEU A 5 8.79 22.46 22.28
C LEU A 5 8.31 22.25 23.72
N ASN A 6 7.21 22.89 24.11
CA ASN A 6 6.66 22.75 25.45
C ASN A 6 5.66 21.58 25.49
N PRO A 7 5.96 20.48 26.21
CA PRO A 7 5.04 19.34 26.30
C PRO A 7 3.69 19.69 26.94
N ALA A 8 3.62 20.77 27.74
CA ALA A 8 2.36 21.24 28.33
C ALA A 8 1.41 21.89 27.32
N LEU A 9 1.91 22.26 26.12
CA LEU A 9 1.11 22.87 25.06
C LEU A 9 0.68 21.86 23.98
N LEU A 10 1.04 20.59 24.12
CA LEU A 10 0.59 19.53 23.21
C LEU A 10 -0.94 19.49 23.16
N LEU A 11 -1.50 19.45 21.95
CA LEU A 11 -2.94 19.33 21.77
C LEU A 11 -3.36 17.90 22.13
N LYS A 12 -4.31 17.76 23.06
CA LYS A 12 -4.92 16.48 23.43
C LYS A 12 -6.39 16.53 23.05
N VAL A 13 -6.75 15.82 21.99
CA VAL A 13 -8.13 15.76 21.51
C VAL A 13 -8.98 14.96 22.52
N PRO A 14 -10.19 15.43 22.89
CA PRO A 14 -11.09 14.68 23.76
C PRO A 14 -11.43 13.29 23.20
N ALA A 15 -11.59 12.31 24.09
CA ALA A 15 -11.80 10.90 23.72
C ALA A 15 -12.97 10.67 22.75
N ALA A 16 -14.08 11.40 22.93
CA ALA A 16 -15.31 11.27 22.12
C ALA A 16 -15.40 12.28 20.96
N ALA A 17 -14.37 13.08 20.68
CA ALA A 17 -14.45 14.14 19.67
C ALA A 17 -14.72 13.59 18.25
N TRP A 18 -14.28 12.38 17.96
CA TRP A 18 -14.49 11.73 16.66
C TRP A 18 -15.95 11.32 16.41
N GLU A 19 -16.77 11.17 17.45
CA GLU A 19 -18.16 10.69 17.34
C GLU A 19 -19.08 11.73 16.71
N SER A 20 -18.83 13.02 16.95
CA SER A 20 -19.62 14.15 16.45
C SER A 20 -18.91 14.99 15.40
N SER A 21 -17.65 14.69 15.10
CA SER A 21 -16.86 15.44 14.11
C SER A 21 -17.29 15.12 12.68
N ALA A 22 -17.41 16.17 11.85
CA ALA A 22 -17.56 16.02 10.41
C ALA A 22 -16.28 15.49 9.73
N ARG A 23 -15.11 15.71 10.34
CA ARG A 23 -13.83 15.14 9.91
C ARG A 23 -13.59 13.78 10.55
N THR A 24 -13.08 12.85 9.76
CA THR A 24 -12.79 11.48 10.20
C THR A 24 -11.36 11.10 9.79
N ASP A 25 -10.39 11.86 10.29
CA ASP A 25 -8.96 11.67 10.01
C ASP A 25 -8.12 11.80 11.31
N PHE A 26 -6.79 11.88 11.20
CA PHE A 26 -5.90 11.99 12.36
C PHE A 26 -6.18 13.18 13.29
N SER A 27 -6.81 14.26 12.81
CA SER A 27 -7.10 15.44 13.64
C SER A 27 -8.11 15.19 14.76
N VAL A 28 -8.83 14.06 14.73
CA VAL A 28 -9.83 13.71 15.76
C VAL A 28 -9.41 12.49 16.58
N TRP A 29 -8.17 12.04 16.44
CA TRP A 29 -7.62 10.95 17.23
C TRP A 29 -7.27 11.43 18.65
N PRO A 30 -7.82 10.81 19.71
CA PRO A 30 -7.45 11.15 21.07
C PRO A 30 -6.04 10.63 21.41
N ALA A 31 -5.40 11.31 22.36
CA ALA A 31 -4.13 10.84 22.93
C ALA A 31 -4.36 9.52 23.69
N ARG A 32 -3.60 8.48 23.37
CA ARG A 32 -3.69 7.15 24.00
C ARG A 32 -2.33 6.64 24.48
N GLY A 33 -2.33 5.68 25.39
CA GLY A 33 -1.13 5.12 25.99
C GLY A 33 -0.81 5.68 27.39
N ASP A 34 -0.06 4.89 28.13
CA ASP A 34 0.26 5.07 29.56
C ASP A 34 1.30 6.16 29.82
N LEU A 35 2.09 6.55 28.82
CA LEU A 35 3.13 7.59 28.93
C LEU A 35 2.67 8.96 28.42
N THR A 36 1.37 9.17 28.19
CA THR A 36 0.81 10.47 27.73
C THR A 36 0.93 11.60 28.76
N GLY A 37 1.25 11.26 30.02
CA GLY A 37 1.58 12.19 31.10
C GLY A 37 3.09 12.38 31.34
N ASP A 38 3.96 11.59 30.70
CA ASP A 38 5.41 11.65 30.91
C ASP A 38 5.99 12.88 30.22
N SER A 39 6.03 13.99 30.96
CA SER A 39 6.53 15.27 30.45
C SER A 39 8.01 15.24 30.08
N ALA A 40 8.80 14.32 30.64
CA ALA A 40 10.22 14.20 30.30
C ALA A 40 10.40 13.51 28.94
N LEU A 41 9.70 12.41 28.71
CA LEU A 41 9.65 11.73 27.41
C LEU A 41 9.12 12.66 26.31
N LEU A 42 7.99 13.33 26.56
CA LEU A 42 7.37 14.22 25.58
C LEU A 42 8.28 15.41 25.24
N ARG A 43 9.01 15.96 26.21
CA ARG A 43 10.01 17.02 25.97
C ARG A 43 11.16 16.50 25.10
N ARG A 44 11.66 15.29 25.33
CA ARG A 44 12.71 14.68 24.50
C ARG A 44 12.23 14.46 23.07
N ALA A 45 11.05 13.90 22.88
CA ALA A 45 10.46 13.69 21.56
C ALA A 45 10.36 15.02 20.76
N LEU A 46 9.87 16.08 21.40
CA LEU A 46 9.79 17.41 20.77
C LEU A 46 11.16 18.02 20.48
N ALA A 47 12.13 17.86 21.37
CA ALA A 47 13.49 18.34 21.17
C ALA A 47 14.17 17.63 20.00
N VAL A 48 14.06 16.30 19.93
CA VAL A 48 14.60 15.47 18.84
C VAL A 48 13.93 15.81 17.52
N TRP A 49 12.61 16.00 17.48
CA TRP A 49 11.95 16.47 16.27
C TRP A 49 12.48 17.84 15.82
N ALA A 50 12.64 18.78 16.74
CA ALA A 50 13.13 20.11 16.39
C ALA A 50 14.56 20.11 15.85
N ARG A 51 15.44 19.32 16.46
CA ARG A 51 16.86 19.20 16.14
C ARG A 51 17.35 17.79 16.48
N PRO A 52 17.29 16.82 15.55
CA PRO A 52 17.77 15.48 15.80
C PRO A 52 19.30 15.49 15.98
N GLY A 53 19.79 14.80 17.00
CA GLY A 53 21.22 14.61 17.21
C GLY A 53 21.81 13.58 16.24
N GLU A 54 23.13 13.52 16.13
CA GLU A 54 23.83 12.64 15.19
C GLU A 54 23.56 11.14 15.41
N SER A 55 23.23 10.74 16.65
CA SER A 55 22.90 9.37 17.01
C SER A 55 21.44 8.98 16.72
N VAL A 56 20.60 9.92 16.28
CA VAL A 56 19.19 9.68 15.98
C VAL A 56 19.05 9.22 14.53
N GLN A 57 18.43 8.06 14.33
CA GLN A 57 18.06 7.58 13.00
C GLN A 57 16.85 8.36 12.50
N VAL A 58 17.01 9.11 11.40
CA VAL A 58 15.93 9.90 10.80
C VAL A 58 15.46 9.25 9.52
N SER A 59 14.16 8.97 9.42
CA SER A 59 13.54 8.46 8.20
C SER A 59 12.34 9.33 7.81
N ALA A 60 12.07 9.44 6.51
CA ALA A 60 10.92 10.18 6.03
C ALA A 60 10.31 9.50 4.81
N THR A 61 8.99 9.34 4.82
CA THR A 61 8.21 9.01 3.63
C THR A 61 8.59 9.98 2.50
N PRO A 62 8.79 9.53 1.24
CA PRO A 62 9.14 10.42 0.14
C PRO A 62 8.20 11.64 0.01
N GLY A 63 8.80 12.80 -0.20
CA GLY A 63 8.08 14.07 -0.30
C GLY A 63 7.56 14.64 1.03
N THR A 64 8.03 14.12 2.17
CA THR A 64 7.70 14.64 3.51
C THR A 64 8.78 15.61 4.00
N PRO A 65 8.44 16.86 4.37
CA PRO A 65 9.38 17.72 5.08
C PRO A 65 9.82 17.07 6.40
N SER A 66 11.08 17.22 6.79
CA SER A 66 11.65 16.71 8.06
C SER A 66 11.97 17.82 9.08
N GLY A 67 11.65 19.08 8.76
CA GLY A 67 11.88 20.21 9.67
C GLY A 67 11.07 20.11 10.98
N GLY A 68 11.45 20.90 11.99
CA GLY A 68 10.74 20.95 13.27
C GLY A 68 9.26 21.36 13.16
N PRO A 69 8.47 21.19 14.22
CA PRO A 69 7.05 21.51 14.22
C PRO A 69 6.82 23.04 14.13
N ALA A 70 5.85 23.46 13.32
CA ALA A 70 5.51 24.87 13.14
C ALA A 70 4.79 25.48 14.36
N GLY A 71 4.11 24.64 15.15
CA GLY A 71 3.40 24.98 16.38
C GLY A 71 3.27 23.76 17.29
N PRO A 72 2.59 23.87 18.44
CA PRO A 72 2.39 22.72 19.33
C PRO A 72 1.62 21.60 18.59
N PRO A 73 2.23 20.40 18.42
CA PRO A 73 1.57 19.31 17.71
C PRO A 73 0.50 18.63 18.60
N GLN A 74 -0.38 17.88 17.96
CA GLN A 74 -1.31 16.97 18.62
C GLN A 74 -0.58 15.70 19.07
N LEU A 75 -0.85 15.28 20.31
CA LEU A 75 -0.41 13.99 20.82
C LEU A 75 -1.41 12.90 20.40
N LEU A 76 -0.95 11.92 19.63
CA LEU A 76 -1.75 10.76 19.24
C LEU A 76 -1.51 9.58 20.19
N TYR A 77 -0.25 9.38 20.58
CA TYR A 77 0.13 8.26 21.44
C TYR A 77 1.42 8.53 22.21
N ALA A 78 1.49 8.01 23.43
CA ALA A 78 2.76 7.81 24.14
C ALA A 78 2.66 6.57 25.03
N GLY A 79 3.54 5.59 24.82
CA GLY A 79 3.50 4.35 25.58
C GLY A 79 4.66 3.41 25.28
N ALA A 80 4.76 2.33 26.06
CA ALA A 80 5.75 1.28 25.86
C ALA A 80 5.29 0.28 24.78
N VAL A 81 6.14 0.03 23.79
CA VAL A 81 5.89 -0.87 22.67
C VAL A 81 7.09 -1.79 22.52
N ASP A 82 6.92 -3.08 22.83
CA ASP A 82 8.00 -4.05 22.94
C ASP A 82 9.15 -3.46 23.80
N ASN A 83 10.39 -3.38 23.30
CA ASN A 83 11.54 -2.84 24.03
C ASN A 83 11.77 -1.32 23.88
N ALA A 84 10.79 -0.58 23.35
CA ALA A 84 10.90 0.87 23.12
C ALA A 84 9.81 1.67 23.85
N ARG A 85 10.07 2.95 24.10
CA ARG A 85 9.07 3.98 24.40
C ARG A 85 8.79 4.74 23.12
N VAL A 86 7.52 4.82 22.74
CA VAL A 86 7.10 5.41 21.46
C VAL A 86 6.19 6.60 21.71
N VAL A 87 6.42 7.68 20.98
CA VAL A 87 5.54 8.86 20.93
C VAL A 87 5.11 9.11 19.49
N LEU A 88 3.81 9.23 19.25
CA LEU A 88 3.23 9.65 17.97
C LEU A 88 2.65 11.05 18.09
N LEU A 89 3.07 11.93 17.21
CA LEU A 89 2.64 13.33 17.12
C LEU A 89 2.06 13.62 15.74
N TYR A 90 1.16 14.60 15.65
CA TYR A 90 0.56 15.07 14.41
C TYR A 90 0.54 16.59 14.36
N ASP A 91 1.07 17.20 13.29
CA ASP A 91 1.12 18.68 13.14
C ASP A 91 0.05 19.23 12.18
N GLY A 92 -0.88 18.40 11.71
CA GLY A 92 -1.88 18.77 10.71
C GLY A 92 -1.50 18.41 9.27
N LEU A 93 -0.24 18.04 9.01
CA LEU A 93 0.24 17.63 7.68
C LEU A 93 0.90 16.25 7.68
N ARG A 94 1.61 15.91 8.75
CA ARG A 94 2.42 14.69 8.87
C ARG A 94 2.33 14.12 10.27
N ILE A 95 2.51 12.81 10.35
CA ILE A 95 2.73 12.09 11.59
C ILE A 95 4.23 12.00 11.84
N VAL A 96 4.63 12.21 13.08
CA VAL A 96 6.01 12.01 13.55
C VAL A 96 6.01 10.95 14.62
N ARG A 97 6.84 9.93 14.43
CA ARG A 97 7.08 8.87 15.40
C ARG A 97 8.46 9.05 15.99
N TYR A 98 8.52 9.26 17.29
CA TYR A 98 9.74 9.17 18.06
C TYR A 98 9.77 7.83 18.80
N ALA A 99 10.90 7.12 18.76
CA ALA A 99 11.10 5.91 19.53
C ALA A 99 12.48 5.90 20.18
N GLU A 100 12.55 5.67 21.49
CA GLU A 100 13.79 5.44 22.23
C GLU A 100 13.75 4.05 22.87
N PRO A 101 14.90 3.37 23.09
CA PRO A 101 14.91 2.18 23.94
C PRO A 101 14.34 2.46 25.32
N ARG A 102 13.87 1.41 26.01
CA ARG A 102 13.45 1.56 27.42
C ARG A 102 14.59 1.99 28.34
N ASP A 103 15.79 1.51 28.04
CA ASP A 103 17.00 1.69 28.84
C ASP A 103 17.97 2.65 28.13
N GLY A 104 17.63 3.95 28.15
CA GLY A 104 18.46 5.01 27.57
C GLY A 104 17.93 5.57 26.25
N THR A 105 18.75 6.35 25.54
CA THR A 105 18.36 7.05 24.31
C THR A 105 19.24 6.73 23.11
N GLU A 106 20.21 5.82 23.27
CA GLU A 106 21.08 5.39 22.19
C GLU A 106 20.28 4.56 21.16
N GLY A 107 20.42 4.85 19.87
CA GLY A 107 19.61 4.21 18.84
C GLY A 107 18.16 4.72 18.75
N ALA A 108 17.88 5.91 19.28
CA ALA A 108 16.59 6.56 19.08
C ALA A 108 16.31 6.80 17.59
N ALA A 109 15.04 6.68 17.21
CA ALA A 109 14.56 6.89 15.84
C ALA A 109 13.51 8.00 15.79
N LEU A 110 13.52 8.73 14.67
CA LEU A 110 12.58 9.78 14.34
C LEU A 110 12.09 9.56 12.91
N ASP A 111 10.85 9.12 12.79
CA ASP A 111 10.23 8.79 11.50
C ASP A 111 9.14 9.80 11.14
N PHE A 112 9.13 10.25 9.89
CA PHE A 112 8.15 11.20 9.35
C PHE A 112 7.27 10.52 8.32
N ALA A 113 5.95 10.60 8.47
CA ALA A 113 5.00 10.13 7.48
C ALA A 113 4.05 11.23 7.04
N ARG A 114 4.02 11.45 5.72
CA ARG A 114 3.06 12.34 5.07
C ARG A 114 1.65 11.75 5.15
N VAL A 115 0.69 12.56 5.60
CA VAL A 115 -0.73 12.14 5.74
C VAL A 115 -1.72 13.24 5.31
N ASP A 116 -1.27 14.24 4.54
CA ASP A 116 -2.15 15.27 4.02
C ASP A 116 -3.21 14.66 3.09
N GLY A 117 -4.45 15.11 3.25
CA GLY A 117 -5.59 14.58 2.51
C GLY A 117 -5.96 13.14 2.87
N ALA A 118 -5.50 12.62 4.01
CA ALA A 118 -5.95 11.34 4.53
C ALA A 118 -7.45 11.40 4.85
N ASP A 119 -8.22 10.46 4.29
CA ASP A 119 -9.61 10.24 4.64
C ASP A 119 -9.73 9.21 5.79
N ARG A 120 -10.96 8.80 6.11
CA ARG A 120 -11.23 7.78 7.13
C ARG A 120 -10.48 6.47 6.89
N ALA A 121 -10.40 6.03 5.64
CA ALA A 121 -9.78 4.76 5.31
C ALA A 121 -8.24 4.86 5.40
N ALA A 122 -7.66 5.97 4.94
CA ALA A 122 -6.23 6.23 5.02
C ALA A 122 -5.77 6.60 6.44
N SER A 123 -6.69 7.06 7.30
CA SER A 123 -6.45 7.37 8.71
C SER A 123 -6.88 6.25 9.65
N SER A 124 -6.73 4.99 9.25
CA SER A 124 -7.23 3.84 10.03
C SER A 124 -6.18 3.21 10.97
N ALA A 125 -4.89 3.34 10.66
CA ALA A 125 -3.80 2.80 11.49
C ALA A 125 -2.48 3.53 11.29
N VAL A 126 -1.61 3.46 12.31
CA VAL A 126 -0.22 3.94 12.29
C VAL A 126 0.66 2.90 12.97
N VAL A 127 1.83 2.62 12.44
CA VAL A 127 2.80 1.72 13.04
C VAL A 127 3.32 2.30 14.36
N LEU A 128 3.20 1.50 15.42
CA LEU A 128 3.83 1.77 16.72
C LEU A 128 5.27 1.26 16.75
N GLY A 129 5.51 0.06 16.21
CA GLY A 129 6.82 -0.55 16.19
C GLY A 129 6.88 -1.75 15.24
N ARG A 130 8.11 -2.03 14.80
CA ARG A 130 8.48 -3.27 14.12
C ARG A 130 9.62 -3.90 14.93
N ALA A 131 9.42 -5.12 15.41
CA ALA A 131 10.39 -5.85 16.22
C ALA A 131 10.29 -7.34 15.92
N ASP A 132 11.44 -8.00 15.70
CA ASP A 132 11.53 -9.44 15.48
C ASP A 132 10.59 -9.98 14.38
N GLY A 133 10.43 -9.20 13.30
CA GLY A 133 9.53 -9.54 12.19
C GLY A 133 8.04 -9.29 12.44
N ASN A 134 7.67 -8.84 13.64
CA ASN A 134 6.31 -8.46 13.99
C ASN A 134 6.06 -6.96 13.87
N ILE A 135 4.80 -6.59 13.71
CA ILE A 135 4.34 -5.21 13.61
C ILE A 135 3.19 -5.00 14.59
N ARG A 136 3.20 -3.86 15.27
CA ARG A 136 2.08 -3.37 16.08
C ARG A 136 1.57 -2.06 15.52
N TYR A 137 0.25 -1.89 15.53
CA TYR A 137 -0.41 -0.70 15.04
C TYR A 137 -1.19 -0.01 16.15
N LEU A 138 -1.25 1.31 16.10
CA LEU A 138 -2.28 2.10 16.75
C LEU A 138 -3.42 2.29 15.75
N THR A 139 -4.63 1.88 16.11
CA THR A 139 -5.82 1.99 15.26
C THR A 139 -6.57 3.29 15.52
N ALA A 140 -7.37 3.71 14.55
CA ALA A 140 -8.28 4.84 14.72
C ALA A 140 -9.30 4.58 15.84
N PRO A 141 -9.81 5.63 16.51
CA PRO A 141 -10.74 5.46 17.64
C PRO A 141 -12.09 4.84 17.23
N TRP A 142 -12.45 4.90 15.95
CA TRP A 142 -13.68 4.29 15.42
C TRP A 142 -13.51 2.82 14.97
N VAL A 143 -12.31 2.26 15.06
CA VAL A 143 -12.06 0.85 14.70
C VAL A 143 -12.62 -0.03 15.81
N THR A 144 -13.46 -0.98 15.43
CA THR A 144 -14.14 -1.91 16.35
C THR A 144 -13.58 -3.32 16.29
N GLY A 145 -12.82 -3.66 15.23
CA GLY A 145 -12.17 -4.96 15.10
C GLY A 145 -10.85 -4.87 14.33
N ALA A 146 -9.90 -5.72 14.71
CA ALA A 146 -8.62 -5.88 14.04
C ALA A 146 -8.28 -7.37 13.93
N ALA A 147 -7.75 -7.78 12.78
CA ALA A 147 -7.33 -9.15 12.53
C ALA A 147 -6.14 -9.18 11.56
N GLU A 148 -5.37 -10.26 11.59
CA GLU A 148 -4.34 -10.59 10.62
C GLU A 148 -4.88 -11.60 9.60
N ARG A 149 -4.49 -11.45 8.33
CA ARG A 149 -4.81 -12.42 7.27
C ARG A 149 -3.64 -12.60 6.32
N ASP A 150 -3.40 -13.84 5.89
CA ASP A 150 -2.47 -14.15 4.80
C ASP A 150 -3.14 -13.93 3.44
N LEU A 151 -2.68 -12.94 2.68
CA LEU A 151 -3.23 -12.56 1.38
C LEU A 151 -2.99 -13.64 0.31
N LEU A 152 -1.95 -14.50 0.47
CA LEU A 152 -1.72 -15.64 -0.43
C LEU A 152 -2.74 -16.75 -0.21
N LYS A 153 -3.41 -16.79 0.94
CA LYS A 153 -4.34 -17.85 1.34
C LYS A 153 -5.73 -17.24 1.55
N PRO A 154 -6.43 -16.85 0.47
CA PRO A 154 -7.68 -16.08 0.57
C PRO A 154 -8.81 -16.83 1.33
N GLY A 155 -8.71 -18.15 1.47
CA GLY A 155 -9.66 -19.00 2.19
C GLY A 155 -9.29 -19.37 3.63
N SER A 156 -8.12 -19.00 4.15
CA SER A 156 -7.66 -19.46 5.48
C SER A 156 -8.30 -18.73 6.67
N GLY A 157 -9.26 -17.84 6.43
CA GLY A 157 -9.84 -16.99 7.49
C GLY A 157 -8.90 -15.87 7.93
N ALA A 158 -9.31 -15.15 8.97
CA ALA A 158 -8.52 -14.12 9.64
C ALA A 158 -8.32 -14.52 11.10
N MET A 159 -7.20 -14.11 11.68
CA MET A 159 -6.87 -14.32 13.09
C MET A 159 -7.04 -13.01 13.84
N ASP A 160 -7.91 -12.99 14.85
CA ASP A 160 -8.20 -11.78 15.60
C ASP A 160 -6.96 -11.24 16.32
N LEU A 161 -6.80 -9.91 16.27
CA LEU A 161 -5.78 -9.18 16.99
C LEU A 161 -6.45 -8.47 18.17
N THR A 162 -5.93 -8.70 19.37
CA THR A 162 -6.43 -8.01 20.57
C THR A 162 -6.17 -6.51 20.45
N LEU A 163 -7.16 -5.69 20.78
CA LEU A 163 -7.01 -4.24 20.90
C LEU A 163 -6.91 -3.84 22.37
N THR A 164 -5.79 -3.22 22.75
CA THR A 164 -5.56 -2.70 24.11
C THR A 164 -5.26 -1.21 24.02
N GLY A 165 -6.19 -0.38 24.46
CA GLY A 165 -6.06 1.08 24.34
C GLY A 165 -5.88 1.57 22.89
N GLY A 166 -6.42 0.83 21.91
CA GLY A 166 -6.27 1.07 20.47
C GLY A 166 -4.98 0.51 19.85
N ALA A 167 -4.07 -0.07 20.64
CA ALA A 167 -2.90 -0.77 20.11
C ALA A 167 -3.24 -2.24 19.81
N THR A 168 -2.76 -2.77 18.69
CA THR A 168 -2.92 -4.19 18.34
C THR A 168 -1.95 -5.08 19.13
N SER A 169 -2.34 -6.34 19.35
CA SER A 169 -1.37 -7.42 19.54
C SER A 169 -0.41 -7.49 18.34
N PRO A 170 0.80 -8.05 18.50
CA PRO A 170 1.74 -8.16 17.40
C PRO A 170 1.15 -9.07 16.30
N MET A 171 1.38 -8.69 15.05
CA MET A 171 1.08 -9.50 13.88
C MET A 171 2.34 -9.71 13.05
N ALA A 172 2.46 -10.83 12.35
CA ALA A 172 3.65 -11.06 11.53
C ALA A 172 3.65 -10.10 10.34
N GLY A 173 4.77 -9.42 10.12
CA GLY A 173 4.97 -8.55 8.97
C GLY A 173 5.25 -9.36 7.70
N PRO A 174 5.10 -8.75 6.50
CA PRO A 174 5.53 -9.37 5.26
C PRO A 174 7.04 -9.67 5.29
N ALA A 175 7.44 -10.86 4.84
CA ALA A 175 8.85 -11.28 4.83
C ALA A 175 9.75 -10.23 4.16
N GLN A 176 10.90 -9.93 4.78
CA GLN A 176 11.86 -8.95 4.27
C GLN A 176 12.86 -9.56 3.28
N SER A 177 13.09 -10.87 3.38
CA SER A 177 14.03 -11.63 2.56
C SER A 177 13.53 -13.06 2.36
N GLY A 178 14.11 -13.76 1.38
CA GLY A 178 13.73 -15.14 1.05
C GLY A 178 12.54 -15.24 0.09
N ALA A 179 12.07 -16.48 -0.12
CA ALA A 179 10.91 -16.75 -0.97
C ALA A 179 9.62 -16.26 -0.29
N CYS A 180 8.74 -15.63 -1.07
CA CYS A 180 7.43 -15.20 -0.58
C CYS A 180 6.49 -16.40 -0.46
N THR A 181 6.31 -16.89 0.77
CA THR A 181 5.42 -18.02 1.10
C THR A 181 4.17 -17.59 1.87
N SER A 182 4.14 -16.35 2.34
CA SER A 182 3.00 -15.68 2.99
C SER A 182 3.11 -14.17 2.80
N TRP A 183 1.98 -13.48 2.87
CA TRP A 183 1.93 -12.03 2.86
C TRP A 183 0.80 -11.57 3.77
N ASN A 184 1.15 -11.26 5.01
CA ASN A 184 0.17 -10.92 6.01
C ASN A 184 -0.24 -9.45 5.92
N VAL A 185 -1.55 -9.21 6.01
CA VAL A 185 -2.17 -7.89 5.95
C VAL A 185 -3.01 -7.65 7.19
N LEU A 186 -3.05 -6.39 7.62
CA LEU A 186 -3.91 -5.93 8.70
C LEU A 186 -5.33 -5.72 8.17
N GLN A 187 -6.28 -6.47 8.70
CA GLN A 187 -7.70 -6.31 8.47
C GLN A 187 -8.28 -5.43 9.58
N LEU A 188 -8.93 -4.32 9.23
CA LEU A 188 -9.63 -3.46 10.18
C LEU A 188 -11.10 -3.36 9.83
N THR A 189 -11.93 -3.39 10.86
CA THR A 189 -13.39 -3.26 10.75
C THR A 189 -13.87 -2.04 11.53
N ASP A 190 -14.76 -1.27 10.92
CA ASP A 190 -15.53 -0.22 11.57
C ASP A 190 -16.95 -0.16 10.98
N ALA A 191 -17.74 0.85 11.37
CA ALA A 191 -19.12 1.03 10.90
C ALA A 191 -19.28 1.17 9.37
N SER A 192 -18.24 1.56 8.63
CA SER A 192 -18.26 1.65 7.17
C SER A 192 -17.87 0.36 6.46
N GLY A 193 -17.41 -0.66 7.22
CA GLY A 193 -17.08 -1.98 6.71
C GLY A 193 -15.65 -2.40 7.04
N THR A 194 -15.16 -3.39 6.28
CA THR A 194 -13.84 -3.99 6.49
C THR A 194 -12.88 -3.59 5.38
N ARG A 195 -11.65 -3.21 5.76
CA ARG A 195 -10.56 -2.88 4.83
C ARG A 195 -9.30 -3.66 5.15
N LEU A 196 -8.47 -3.87 4.14
CA LEU A 196 -7.17 -4.50 4.27
C LEU A 196 -6.08 -3.45 4.08
N LEU A 197 -5.09 -3.46 4.97
CA LEU A 197 -3.94 -2.57 4.99
C LEU A 197 -2.69 -3.43 4.93
N THR A 198 -1.79 -3.14 4.00
CA THR A 198 -0.52 -3.85 3.85
C THR A 198 0.63 -3.00 4.37
N ASP A 199 1.58 -3.66 5.04
CA ASP A 199 2.83 -3.03 5.39
C ASP A 199 3.76 -2.97 4.17
N LEU A 200 4.20 -1.77 3.81
CA LEU A 200 5.15 -1.53 2.72
C LEU A 200 6.41 -0.80 3.24
N GLY A 201 6.65 -0.83 4.56
CA GLY A 201 7.79 -0.18 5.20
C GLY A 201 7.57 1.26 5.66
N GLU A 202 6.41 1.86 5.39
CA GLU A 202 6.05 3.23 5.82
C GLU A 202 5.35 3.23 7.20
N LEU A 203 5.23 4.37 7.88
CA LEU A 203 4.49 4.41 9.17
C LEU A 203 2.98 4.21 8.99
N VAL A 204 2.40 4.66 7.88
CA VAL A 204 0.99 4.46 7.57
C VAL A 204 0.89 3.32 6.56
N PRO A 205 0.21 2.21 6.88
CA PRO A 205 0.10 1.07 5.98
C PRO A 205 -0.79 1.42 4.77
N ALA A 206 -0.52 0.79 3.63
CA ALA A 206 -1.22 1.08 2.38
C ALA A 206 -2.54 0.32 2.29
N ARG A 207 -3.63 1.02 1.91
CA ARG A 207 -4.94 0.39 1.69
C ARG A 207 -4.94 -0.48 0.44
N LEU A 208 -5.39 -1.72 0.56
CA LEU A 208 -5.62 -2.61 -0.57
C LEU A 208 -7.05 -2.50 -1.08
N THR A 209 -7.18 -2.31 -2.39
CA THR A 209 -8.47 -2.18 -3.08
C THR A 209 -8.51 -3.04 -4.33
N THR A 210 -9.71 -3.24 -4.86
CA THR A 210 -9.93 -3.88 -6.15
C THR A 210 -10.92 -3.10 -7.00
N GLY A 211 -10.84 -3.27 -8.32
CA GLY A 211 -11.82 -2.75 -9.26
C GLY A 211 -11.26 -1.68 -10.21
N ARG A 212 -12.15 -1.15 -11.05
CA ARG A 212 -11.76 -0.18 -12.08
C ARG A 212 -11.18 1.09 -11.44
N PRO A 213 -10.09 1.66 -11.98
CA PRO A 213 -9.54 2.93 -11.51
C PRO A 213 -10.63 4.01 -11.47
N GLY A 214 -10.69 4.77 -10.37
CA GLY A 214 -11.74 5.76 -10.10
C GLY A 214 -13.04 5.19 -9.51
N SER A 215 -13.19 3.88 -9.39
CA SER A 215 -14.38 3.22 -8.80
C SER A 215 -13.98 1.94 -8.06
N VAL A 216 -13.03 2.09 -7.14
CA VAL A 216 -12.44 0.98 -6.38
C VAL A 216 -13.28 0.61 -5.16
N LYS A 217 -13.11 -0.62 -4.67
CA LYS A 217 -13.74 -1.15 -3.45
C LYS A 217 -12.68 -1.77 -2.54
N ASP A 218 -12.96 -1.83 -1.24
CA ASP A 218 -12.07 -2.52 -0.28
C ASP A 218 -11.84 -3.98 -0.66
N ALA A 219 -10.60 -4.45 -0.47
CA ALA A 219 -10.18 -5.80 -0.84
C ALA A 219 -10.59 -6.89 0.17
N SER A 220 -11.66 -6.70 0.95
CA SER A 220 -12.04 -7.57 2.07
C SER A 220 -13.02 -8.70 1.70
N GLY A 221 -13.77 -8.56 0.60
CA GLY A 221 -14.72 -9.59 0.15
C GLY A 221 -14.04 -10.81 -0.47
N ALA A 222 -14.69 -11.98 -0.42
CA ALA A 222 -14.13 -13.25 -0.92
C ALA A 222 -13.64 -13.18 -2.37
N GLY A 223 -14.35 -12.48 -3.26
CA GLY A 223 -13.92 -12.27 -4.65
C GLY A 223 -12.67 -11.40 -4.75
N ALA A 224 -12.57 -10.34 -3.95
CA ALA A 224 -11.43 -9.44 -3.95
C ALA A 224 -10.17 -10.10 -3.36
N LEU A 225 -10.33 -10.91 -2.32
CA LEU A 225 -9.27 -11.73 -1.75
C LEU A 225 -8.70 -12.71 -2.78
N ARG A 226 -9.57 -13.41 -3.53
CA ARG A 226 -9.13 -14.29 -4.63
C ARG A 226 -8.43 -13.52 -5.74
N ALA A 227 -8.90 -12.31 -6.05
CA ALA A 227 -8.25 -11.46 -7.06
C ALA A 227 -6.85 -11.01 -6.63
N TRP A 228 -6.60 -10.81 -5.33
CA TRP A 228 -5.29 -10.40 -4.81
C TRP A 228 -4.30 -11.54 -4.64
N ALA A 229 -4.77 -12.76 -4.33
CA ALA A 229 -3.90 -13.86 -3.92
C ALA A 229 -2.72 -14.16 -4.88
N PRO A 230 -2.89 -14.21 -6.21
CA PRO A 230 -1.78 -14.47 -7.13
C PRO A 230 -0.73 -13.35 -7.18
N TYR A 231 -1.08 -12.15 -6.71
CA TYR A 231 -0.27 -10.94 -6.82
C TYR A 231 0.22 -10.43 -5.46
N ALA A 232 -0.10 -11.11 -4.37
CA ALA A 232 0.28 -10.67 -3.02
C ALA A 232 1.80 -10.45 -2.88
N CYS A 233 2.61 -11.37 -3.41
CA CYS A 233 4.06 -11.23 -3.40
C CYS A 233 4.60 -10.08 -4.28
N SER A 234 3.84 -9.66 -5.30
CA SER A 234 4.23 -8.52 -6.16
C SER A 234 4.21 -7.19 -5.41
N LEU A 235 3.52 -7.10 -4.26
CA LEU A 235 3.55 -5.95 -3.37
C LEU A 235 4.96 -5.62 -2.86
N GLY A 236 5.88 -6.59 -2.88
CA GLY A 236 7.31 -6.34 -2.59
C GLY A 236 7.93 -5.27 -3.50
N ALA A 237 7.49 -5.16 -4.75
CA ALA A 237 7.97 -4.14 -5.70
C ALA A 237 7.47 -2.70 -5.38
N MET A 238 6.55 -2.56 -4.42
CA MET A 238 5.91 -1.29 -4.06
C MET A 238 6.41 -0.70 -2.74
N ARG A 239 7.40 -1.33 -2.11
CA ARG A 239 7.92 -0.92 -0.80
C ARG A 239 8.59 0.44 -0.82
N SER A 240 8.57 1.09 0.35
CA SER A 240 9.39 2.25 0.70
C SER A 240 9.29 3.39 -0.31
N SER A 241 8.08 3.73 -0.71
CA SER A 241 7.84 4.76 -1.75
C SER A 241 6.64 5.65 -1.42
N GLY A 242 6.30 5.75 -0.14
CA GLY A 242 5.20 6.59 0.32
C GLY A 242 3.84 6.20 -0.25
N VAL A 243 3.62 4.90 -0.40
CA VAL A 243 2.40 4.33 -0.94
C VAL A 243 1.27 4.50 0.08
N ARG A 244 0.18 5.15 -0.34
CA ARG A 244 -1.03 5.32 0.47
C ARG A 244 -2.09 4.25 0.18
N GLY A 245 -2.04 3.66 -1.01
CA GLY A 245 -2.94 2.58 -1.39
C GLY A 245 -2.49 1.86 -2.65
N VAL A 246 -2.92 0.62 -2.78
CA VAL A 246 -2.69 -0.22 -3.96
C VAL A 246 -4.02 -0.78 -4.46
N ASN A 247 -4.29 -0.62 -5.74
CA ASN A 247 -5.46 -1.20 -6.40
C ASN A 247 -5.06 -2.34 -7.32
N ALA A 248 -5.77 -3.46 -7.27
CA ALA A 248 -5.70 -4.53 -8.26
C ALA A 248 -6.93 -4.51 -9.19
N TRP A 249 -6.70 -4.42 -10.49
CA TRP A 249 -7.75 -4.33 -11.49
C TRP A 249 -7.55 -5.34 -12.61
N THR A 250 -8.43 -6.34 -12.69
CA THR A 250 -8.56 -7.20 -13.86
C THR A 250 -9.12 -6.40 -15.03
N TYR A 251 -8.26 -6.10 -16.01
CA TYR A 251 -8.63 -5.24 -17.14
C TYR A 251 -9.00 -6.03 -18.41
N ALA A 252 -8.59 -7.31 -18.47
CA ALA A 252 -8.96 -8.23 -19.55
C ALA A 252 -8.85 -9.70 -19.09
N SER A 253 -9.64 -10.57 -19.71
CA SER A 253 -9.49 -12.03 -19.63
C SER A 253 -9.27 -12.56 -21.05
N GLN A 254 -8.27 -13.41 -21.22
CA GLN A 254 -7.79 -13.86 -22.52
C GLN A 254 -7.89 -15.39 -22.64
N PRO A 255 -8.73 -15.91 -23.55
CA PRO A 255 -8.66 -17.32 -23.94
C PRO A 255 -7.26 -17.67 -24.46
N LEU A 256 -6.69 -18.73 -23.93
CA LEU A 256 -5.36 -19.19 -24.30
C LEU A 256 -5.43 -20.08 -25.54
N PRO A 257 -4.47 -19.94 -26.49
CA PRO A 257 -4.33 -20.87 -27.60
C PRO A 257 -4.23 -22.33 -27.14
N ASP A 258 -4.58 -23.25 -28.05
CA ASP A 258 -4.53 -24.69 -27.84
C ASP A 258 -5.42 -25.19 -26.67
N THR A 259 -6.54 -24.49 -26.41
CA THR A 259 -7.54 -24.85 -25.38
C THR A 259 -6.97 -24.92 -23.95
N ASN A 260 -5.95 -24.11 -23.65
CA ASN A 260 -5.28 -24.10 -22.35
C ASN A 260 -5.99 -23.25 -21.27
N GLY A 261 -7.31 -23.03 -21.41
CA GLY A 261 -8.14 -22.24 -20.50
C GLY A 261 -8.09 -20.73 -20.75
N THR A 262 -8.40 -19.93 -19.73
CA THR A 262 -8.48 -18.47 -19.82
C THR A 262 -7.53 -17.83 -18.81
N ALA A 263 -6.62 -16.98 -19.27
CA ALA A 263 -5.76 -16.20 -18.39
C ALA A 263 -6.38 -14.84 -18.06
N ASP A 264 -6.01 -14.29 -16.91
CA ASP A 264 -6.39 -12.94 -16.50
C ASP A 264 -5.23 -11.98 -16.61
N TRP A 265 -5.54 -10.78 -17.11
CA TRP A 265 -4.64 -9.64 -17.11
C TRP A 265 -5.05 -8.67 -16.02
N VAL A 266 -4.15 -8.45 -15.09
CA VAL A 266 -4.37 -7.60 -13.91
C VAL A 266 -3.36 -6.48 -13.90
N CYS A 267 -3.85 -5.27 -13.67
CA CYS A 267 -3.01 -4.13 -13.40
C CYS A 267 -3.03 -3.82 -11.90
N THR A 268 -1.87 -3.81 -11.27
CA THR A 268 -1.71 -3.32 -9.90
C THR A 268 -1.06 -1.95 -9.91
N ARG A 269 -1.71 -0.96 -9.31
CA ARG A 269 -1.21 0.42 -9.23
C ARG A 269 -1.07 0.86 -7.78
N ALA A 270 0.11 1.31 -7.40
CA ALA A 270 0.40 1.96 -6.13
C ALA A 270 0.28 3.48 -6.28
N GLU A 271 -0.64 4.08 -5.54
CA GLU A 271 -0.77 5.54 -5.41
C GLU A 271 0.04 6.01 -4.20
N THR A 272 0.69 7.16 -4.31
CA THR A 272 1.54 7.72 -3.25
C THR A 272 0.91 8.95 -2.59
N TRP A 273 1.39 9.30 -1.40
CA TRP A 273 0.98 10.52 -0.70
C TRP A 273 1.34 11.81 -1.45
N GLN A 274 2.49 11.83 -2.11
CA GLN A 274 2.99 13.03 -2.80
C GLN A 274 2.35 13.26 -4.20
N GLY A 275 1.54 12.32 -4.70
CA GLY A 275 0.95 12.40 -6.05
C GLY A 275 1.96 12.23 -7.20
N GLY A 276 3.03 11.49 -6.92
CA GLY A 276 4.12 11.16 -7.85
C GLY A 276 4.94 9.97 -7.30
N GLY A 277 5.65 9.22 -8.13
CA GLY A 277 6.33 7.98 -7.73
C GLY A 277 5.42 6.76 -7.74
N GLU A 278 4.29 6.84 -8.43
CA GLU A 278 3.34 5.75 -8.59
C GLU A 278 3.99 4.62 -9.38
N ARG A 279 3.74 3.39 -8.94
CA ARG A 279 4.24 2.19 -9.61
C ARG A 279 3.09 1.39 -10.17
N VAL A 280 3.27 0.93 -11.39
CA VAL A 280 2.29 0.13 -12.13
C VAL A 280 2.93 -1.18 -12.54
N LEU A 281 2.27 -2.29 -12.24
CA LEU A 281 2.60 -3.60 -12.78
C LEU A 281 1.42 -4.09 -13.61
N ALA A 282 1.66 -4.41 -14.88
CA ALA A 282 0.75 -5.25 -15.64
C ALA A 282 1.19 -6.71 -15.47
N GLN A 283 0.26 -7.54 -15.04
CA GLN A 283 0.53 -8.91 -14.61
C GLN A 283 -0.39 -9.87 -15.35
N PHE A 284 0.13 -11.07 -15.63
CA PHE A 284 -0.54 -12.12 -16.38
C PHE A 284 -0.65 -13.37 -15.52
N HIS A 285 -1.87 -13.84 -15.30
CA HIS A 285 -2.14 -15.02 -14.48
C HIS A 285 -2.82 -16.10 -15.30
N THR A 286 -2.16 -17.25 -15.41
CA THR A 286 -2.68 -18.40 -16.17
C THR A 286 -3.47 -19.35 -15.26
N PRO A 287 -4.43 -20.11 -15.80
CA PRO A 287 -5.11 -21.17 -15.07
C PRO A 287 -4.12 -22.11 -14.37
N GLY A 288 -4.37 -22.44 -13.10
CA GLY A 288 -3.56 -23.37 -12.32
C GLY A 288 -2.22 -22.81 -11.82
N SER A 289 -1.80 -21.61 -12.24
CA SER A 289 -0.60 -20.97 -11.68
C SER A 289 -0.87 -20.38 -10.30
N THR A 290 0.08 -20.55 -9.37
CA THR A 290 -0.03 -19.96 -8.01
C THR A 290 0.17 -18.45 -8.03
N TYR A 291 1.07 -17.96 -8.89
CA TYR A 291 1.46 -16.55 -8.95
C TYR A 291 1.17 -15.95 -10.32
N GLY A 292 0.84 -14.65 -10.33
CA GLY A 292 0.85 -13.86 -11.54
C GLY A 292 2.29 -13.53 -11.96
N ALA A 293 2.57 -13.59 -13.26
CA ALA A 293 3.84 -13.14 -13.83
C ALA A 293 3.76 -11.64 -14.14
N VAL A 294 4.79 -10.87 -13.77
CA VAL A 294 4.89 -9.45 -14.17
C VAL A 294 5.24 -9.40 -15.65
N ALA A 295 4.28 -8.92 -16.46
CA ALA A 295 4.43 -8.76 -17.91
C ALA A 295 5.14 -7.44 -18.25
N ALA A 296 4.81 -6.38 -17.51
CA ALA A 296 5.41 -5.07 -17.68
C ALA A 296 5.34 -4.28 -16.37
N LYS A 297 6.24 -3.31 -16.23
CA LYS A 297 6.29 -2.37 -15.12
C LYS A 297 6.51 -0.96 -15.64
N ALA A 298 5.99 0.03 -14.94
CA ALA A 298 6.22 1.44 -15.21
C ALA A 298 6.15 2.25 -13.92
N GLU A 299 6.81 3.41 -13.92
CA GLU A 299 6.75 4.37 -12.81
C GLU A 299 6.40 5.76 -13.33
N ASN A 300 5.71 6.57 -12.53
CA ASN A 300 5.31 7.94 -12.88
C ASN A 300 4.48 8.04 -14.18
N VAL A 301 3.69 7.02 -14.48
CA VAL A 301 2.77 6.99 -15.63
C VAL A 301 1.31 7.07 -15.16
N PRO A 302 0.38 7.60 -15.98
CA PRO A 302 -1.03 7.69 -15.60
C PRO A 302 -1.78 6.35 -15.72
N ALA A 303 -1.17 5.35 -16.38
CA ALA A 303 -1.77 4.05 -16.67
C ALA A 303 -2.36 3.37 -15.43
N CYS A 304 -3.52 2.74 -15.62
CA CYS A 304 -4.31 2.12 -14.55
C CYS A 304 -4.71 3.09 -13.41
N GLY A 305 -4.60 4.39 -13.64
CA GLY A 305 -4.99 5.43 -12.69
C GLY A 305 -6.39 5.95 -12.97
N ALA A 306 -6.97 6.67 -12.01
CA ALA A 306 -8.27 7.29 -12.20
C ALA A 306 -8.29 8.32 -13.35
N LYS A 307 -7.13 8.96 -13.62
CA LYS A 307 -6.96 9.91 -14.73
C LYS A 307 -6.84 9.23 -16.09
N ASP A 308 -6.15 8.09 -16.16
CA ASP A 308 -6.04 7.29 -17.38
C ASP A 308 -6.10 5.78 -17.05
N PRO A 309 -7.29 5.15 -17.20
CA PRO A 309 -7.44 3.73 -16.93
C PRO A 309 -6.91 2.86 -18.08
N GLN A 310 -6.25 3.42 -19.10
CA GLN A 310 -5.78 2.61 -20.22
C GLN A 310 -4.44 1.92 -19.90
N VAL A 311 -4.34 0.66 -20.34
CA VAL A 311 -3.13 -0.16 -20.19
C VAL A 311 -3.08 -1.18 -21.32
N LEU A 312 -1.87 -1.45 -21.80
CA LEU A 312 -1.56 -2.49 -22.77
C LEU A 312 -0.28 -3.19 -22.32
N ALA A 313 -0.30 -4.52 -22.25
CA ALA A 313 0.88 -5.32 -21.93
C ALA A 313 0.86 -6.63 -22.72
N GLY A 314 2.02 -7.27 -22.81
CA GLY A 314 2.18 -8.55 -23.47
C GLY A 314 3.20 -9.45 -22.80
N VAL A 315 3.05 -10.75 -23.01
CA VAL A 315 3.95 -11.80 -22.54
C VAL A 315 4.31 -12.74 -23.67
N LEU A 316 5.49 -13.34 -23.59
CA LEU A 316 5.76 -14.59 -24.27
C LEU A 316 5.27 -15.73 -23.41
N TRP A 317 4.40 -16.55 -23.97
CA TRP A 317 3.83 -17.71 -23.29
C TRP A 317 3.98 -18.96 -24.14
N LYS A 318 4.29 -20.08 -23.49
CA LYS A 318 4.41 -21.38 -24.13
C LYS A 318 3.18 -22.21 -23.81
N SER A 319 2.51 -22.70 -24.85
CA SER A 319 1.36 -23.59 -24.70
C SER A 319 1.77 -24.96 -24.18
N GLN A 320 0.82 -25.72 -23.64
CA GLN A 320 1.06 -27.11 -23.23
C GLN A 320 1.48 -27.99 -24.41
N ALA A 321 1.02 -27.67 -25.63
CA ALA A 321 1.45 -28.30 -26.87
C ALA A 321 2.87 -27.86 -27.34
N GLY A 322 3.54 -27.01 -26.58
CA GLY A 322 4.93 -26.61 -26.80
C GLY A 322 5.12 -25.43 -27.76
N SER A 323 4.06 -24.87 -28.31
CA SER A 323 4.12 -23.71 -29.21
C SER A 323 4.26 -22.40 -28.44
N TRP A 324 5.12 -21.51 -28.92
CA TRP A 324 5.28 -20.17 -28.35
C TRP A 324 4.30 -19.19 -28.98
N TYR A 325 3.75 -18.31 -28.14
CA TYR A 325 2.86 -17.24 -28.53
C TYR A 325 3.27 -15.93 -27.87
N LEU A 326 3.18 -14.84 -28.62
CA LEU A 326 3.04 -13.51 -28.05
C LEU A 326 1.56 -13.31 -27.73
N LEU A 327 1.26 -13.18 -26.45
CA LEU A 327 -0.07 -12.80 -25.98
C LEU A 327 -0.01 -11.34 -25.54
N ALA A 328 -1.00 -10.54 -25.92
CA ALA A 328 -1.15 -9.19 -25.41
C ALA A 328 -2.61 -8.85 -25.16
N ALA A 329 -2.83 -7.98 -24.18
CA ALA A 329 -4.14 -7.47 -23.88
C ALA A 329 -4.11 -5.98 -23.54
N GLY A 330 -5.10 -5.28 -24.05
CA GLY A 330 -5.46 -3.93 -23.70
C GLY A 330 -6.69 -3.90 -22.78
N SER A 331 -6.86 -2.80 -22.05
CA SER A 331 -8.10 -2.48 -21.34
C SER A 331 -9.31 -2.46 -22.28
N ARG A 332 -10.52 -2.64 -21.74
CA ARG A 332 -11.80 -2.75 -22.49
C ARG A 332 -12.05 -1.67 -23.57
N GLY A 333 -11.44 -0.49 -23.46
CA GLY A 333 -11.55 0.58 -24.46
C GLY A 333 -10.70 0.38 -25.73
N THR A 334 -9.88 -0.68 -25.79
CA THR A 334 -8.98 -0.96 -26.91
C THR A 334 -9.74 -1.63 -28.06
N SER A 335 -9.68 -1.02 -29.25
CA SER A 335 -10.36 -1.46 -30.47
C SER A 335 -9.48 -2.32 -31.38
N SER A 336 -8.16 -2.19 -31.30
CA SER A 336 -7.21 -3.06 -32.00
C SER A 336 -5.85 -3.07 -31.30
N ILE A 337 -5.11 -4.16 -31.49
CA ILE A 337 -3.73 -4.31 -31.02
C ILE A 337 -2.87 -4.79 -32.18
N SER A 338 -1.69 -4.20 -32.33
CA SER A 338 -0.64 -4.62 -33.24
C SER A 338 0.67 -4.84 -32.49
N ALA A 339 1.40 -5.86 -32.92
CA ALA A 339 2.77 -6.15 -32.53
C ALA A 339 3.70 -5.97 -33.73
N THR A 340 4.86 -5.36 -33.50
CA THR A 340 5.93 -5.18 -34.50
C THR A 340 7.29 -5.55 -33.92
N GLY A 341 8.30 -5.76 -34.79
CA GLY A 341 9.66 -6.11 -34.39
C GLY A 341 9.96 -7.61 -34.58
N GLY A 342 10.37 -8.30 -33.52
CA GLY A 342 10.66 -9.74 -33.55
C GLY A 342 9.42 -10.63 -33.73
N VAL A 343 8.22 -10.04 -33.63
CA VAL A 343 6.92 -10.63 -33.99
C VAL A 343 6.11 -9.56 -34.70
N THR A 344 5.45 -9.95 -35.80
CA THR A 344 4.50 -9.07 -36.50
C THR A 344 3.13 -9.73 -36.50
N GLY A 345 2.13 -8.97 -36.09
CA GLY A 345 0.74 -9.41 -36.16
C GLY A 345 -0.21 -8.35 -35.62
N SER A 346 -1.48 -8.46 -35.95
CA SER A 346 -2.52 -7.57 -35.46
C SER A 346 -3.82 -8.32 -35.24
N ALA A 347 -4.66 -7.78 -34.36
CA ALA A 347 -5.99 -8.28 -34.07
C ALA A 347 -6.95 -7.12 -33.82
N GLN A 348 -8.20 -7.32 -34.21
CA GLN A 348 -9.30 -6.46 -33.79
C GLN A 348 -9.71 -6.82 -32.35
N GLY A 349 -10.17 -5.82 -31.61
CA GLY A 349 -10.48 -5.92 -30.19
C GLY A 349 -9.27 -5.68 -29.29
N ASN A 350 -9.42 -6.03 -28.01
CA ASN A 350 -8.46 -5.74 -26.95
C ASN A 350 -7.55 -6.92 -26.62
N LEU A 351 -7.50 -7.96 -27.46
CA LEU A 351 -6.68 -9.15 -27.26
C LEU A 351 -5.89 -9.47 -28.53
N LEU A 352 -4.65 -9.95 -28.35
CA LEU A 352 -3.78 -10.41 -29.42
C LEU A 352 -3.15 -11.74 -29.01
N ALA A 353 -3.13 -12.68 -29.95
CA ALA A 353 -2.38 -13.93 -29.83
C ALA A 353 -1.69 -14.20 -31.18
N VAL A 354 -0.36 -14.18 -31.21
CA VAL A 354 0.43 -14.39 -32.43
C VAL A 354 1.45 -15.48 -32.16
N ARG A 355 1.47 -16.52 -33.00
CA ARG A 355 2.47 -17.58 -32.90
C ARG A 355 3.86 -17.00 -33.12
N THR A 356 4.82 -17.44 -32.31
CA THR A 356 6.18 -16.92 -32.32
C THR A 356 7.18 -18.01 -31.91
N ARG A 357 8.41 -17.60 -31.59
CA ARG A 357 9.50 -18.39 -31.05
C ARG A 357 9.93 -17.85 -29.68
N GLN A 358 10.63 -18.69 -28.92
CA GLN A 358 11.23 -18.29 -27.66
C GLN A 358 12.12 -17.05 -27.82
N GLY A 359 12.03 -16.12 -26.87
CA GLY A 359 12.88 -14.92 -26.81
C GLY A 359 12.55 -13.83 -27.82
N ALA A 360 11.46 -13.93 -28.59
CA ALA A 360 11.05 -12.89 -29.50
C ALA A 360 10.62 -11.60 -28.75
N GLN A 361 11.18 -10.46 -29.12
CA GLN A 361 10.79 -9.17 -28.56
C GLN A 361 9.86 -8.44 -29.51
N ALA A 362 8.81 -7.82 -28.99
CA ALA A 362 7.84 -7.10 -29.79
C ALA A 362 7.48 -5.77 -29.14
N GLU A 363 7.30 -4.75 -29.98
CA GLU A 363 6.68 -3.49 -29.59
C GLU A 363 5.17 -3.62 -29.76
N LEU A 364 4.43 -3.17 -28.75
CA LEU A 364 2.97 -3.21 -28.74
C LEU A 364 2.40 -1.82 -28.96
N LYS A 365 1.41 -1.75 -29.84
CA LYS A 365 0.57 -0.58 -30.06
C LYS A 365 -0.89 -0.98 -30.03
N GLY A 366 -1.68 -0.30 -29.22
CA GLY A 366 -3.13 -0.39 -29.19
C GLY A 366 -3.76 0.88 -29.76
N THR A 367 -4.89 0.72 -30.43
CA THR A 367 -5.78 1.84 -30.77
C THR A 367 -7.02 1.73 -29.90
N LEU A 368 -7.48 2.83 -29.33
CA LEU A 368 -8.70 2.91 -28.54
C LEU A 368 -9.91 3.15 -29.43
N ALA A 369 -11.12 2.96 -28.88
CA ALA A 369 -12.37 3.21 -29.59
C ALA A 369 -12.53 4.68 -30.06
N ASP A 370 -11.88 5.63 -29.39
CA ASP A 370 -11.86 7.05 -29.75
C ASP A 370 -10.72 7.43 -30.73
N GLY A 371 -9.96 6.45 -31.21
CA GLY A 371 -8.85 6.65 -32.15
C GLY A 371 -7.52 7.04 -31.49
N ARG A 372 -7.48 7.33 -30.17
CA ARG A 372 -6.21 7.52 -29.46
C ARG A 372 -5.39 6.25 -29.51
N THR A 373 -4.06 6.40 -29.49
CA THR A 373 -3.15 5.25 -29.42
C THR A 373 -2.54 5.10 -28.04
N VAL A 374 -2.26 3.86 -27.65
CA VAL A 374 -1.57 3.50 -26.41
C VAL A 374 -0.43 2.54 -26.73
N GLY A 375 0.74 2.78 -26.14
CA GLY A 375 1.88 1.86 -26.24
C GLY A 375 1.80 0.75 -25.20
N GLY A 376 2.62 -0.29 -25.37
CA GLY A 376 2.91 -1.23 -24.28
C GLY A 376 3.46 -0.50 -23.05
N LEU A 377 3.00 -0.90 -21.86
CA LEU A 377 3.46 -0.38 -20.58
C LEU A 377 4.98 -0.55 -20.45
N ARG A 378 5.70 0.52 -20.06
CA ARG A 378 7.16 0.54 -19.90
C ARG A 378 7.63 1.66 -18.99
#